data_AF-A0A497HYI1-F1
#
_entry.id   AF-A0A497HYI1-F1
#
_cell.length_a   1.000
_cell.length_b   1.000
_cell.length_c   1.000
_cell.angle_alpha   90.00
_cell.angle_beta   90.00
_cell.angle_gamma   90.00
#
_symmetry.space_group_name_H-M   'P 1'
#
loop_
_entity.id
_entity.type
_entity.pdbx_description
1 polymer ?
#
loop_
_entity_poly.entity_id
_entity_poly.type
_entity_poly.pdbx_seq_one_letter_code
_entity_poly.pdbx_strand_id
1 'polypeptide(L)'
;MLLNEIVDYLDEFLDIKNIQDSCKNGLEVEGKEEIKKIGFSVDACLESFQKAVSVKCDLLIVHHGMFWGDIEYVTDITYERVKHLIKNDIALYAAHLPLDIHPEVGNNVQLAKLLNLEIQNTFCKYRNIDVGIICKNDTDFNDLLKRIQKHFPVKYMKFNNVSKKV
;
A
#
# COMPACT_ATOMS: atom_id res chain seq x y z
N MET A 1 15.77 -11.92 -10.85
CA MET A 1 14.48 -12.40 -11.39
C MET A 1 14.07 -11.42 -12.47
N LEU A 2 13.34 -11.89 -13.48
CA LEU A 2 12.82 -10.99 -14.51
C LEU A 2 11.64 -10.19 -13.96
N LEU A 3 11.47 -8.96 -14.44
CA LEU A 3 10.39 -8.07 -14.01
C LEU A 3 9.02 -8.71 -14.23
N ASN A 4 8.80 -9.32 -15.40
CA ASN A 4 7.54 -10.01 -15.71
C ASN A 4 7.24 -11.17 -14.76
N GLU A 5 8.24 -11.97 -14.38
CA GLU A 5 8.06 -13.06 -13.40
C GLU A 5 7.60 -12.54 -12.04
N ILE A 6 8.15 -11.39 -11.61
CA ILE A 6 7.75 -10.75 -10.35
C ILE A 6 6.33 -10.18 -10.47
N VAL A 7 6.02 -9.52 -11.58
CA VAL A 7 4.68 -8.94 -11.84
C VAL A 7 3.63 -10.04 -11.87
N ASP A 8 3.85 -11.11 -12.63
CA ASP A 8 2.92 -12.23 -12.73
C ASP A 8 2.67 -12.87 -11.36
N TYR A 9 3.73 -13.06 -10.57
CA TYR A 9 3.62 -13.56 -9.21
C TYR A 9 2.80 -12.61 -8.32
N LEU A 10 3.07 -11.29 -8.35
CA LEU A 10 2.37 -10.32 -7.52
C LEU A 10 0.90 -10.18 -7.93
N ASP A 11 0.61 -10.18 -9.22
CA ASP A 11 -0.75 -10.12 -9.77
C ASP A 11 -1.60 -11.28 -9.27
N GLU A 12 -1.04 -12.50 -9.29
CA GLU A 12 -1.69 -13.73 -8.81
C GLU A 12 -1.79 -13.74 -7.28
N PHE A 13 -0.67 -13.52 -6.59
CA PHE A 13 -0.60 -13.57 -5.13
C PHE A 13 -1.56 -12.57 -4.50
N LEU A 14 -1.62 -11.35 -5.03
CA LEU A 14 -2.49 -10.29 -4.50
C LEU A 14 -3.91 -10.32 -5.07
N ASP A 15 -4.20 -11.20 -6.03
CA ASP A 15 -5.50 -11.32 -6.69
C ASP A 15 -6.01 -10.00 -7.30
N ILE A 16 -5.11 -9.21 -7.89
CA ILE A 16 -5.44 -7.83 -8.30
C ILE A 16 -6.51 -7.76 -9.39
N LYS A 17 -6.68 -8.83 -10.17
CA LYS A 17 -7.62 -8.89 -11.30
C LYS A 17 -9.08 -9.04 -10.86
N ASN A 18 -9.33 -9.63 -9.69
CA ASN A 18 -10.68 -9.90 -9.18
C ASN A 18 -11.20 -8.80 -8.24
N ILE A 19 -10.32 -7.87 -7.85
CA ILE A 19 -10.62 -6.81 -6.88
C ILE A 19 -10.83 -5.49 -7.62
N GLN A 20 -12.07 -4.97 -7.56
CA GLN A 20 -12.38 -3.70 -8.20
C GLN A 20 -11.90 -2.52 -7.36
N ASP A 21 -11.08 -1.67 -7.96
CA ASP A 21 -10.47 -0.52 -7.32
C ASP A 21 -10.48 0.69 -8.27
N SER A 22 -10.47 1.89 -7.71
CA SER A 22 -10.14 3.10 -8.45
C SER A 22 -8.65 3.14 -8.80
N CYS A 23 -7.77 2.69 -7.92
CA CYS A 23 -6.34 2.59 -8.23
C CYS A 23 -6.13 1.57 -9.35
N LYS A 24 -5.25 1.87 -10.31
CA LYS A 24 -4.79 0.90 -11.31
C LYS A 24 -3.72 0.02 -10.66
N ASN A 25 -4.16 -1.09 -10.07
CA ASN A 25 -3.26 -2.09 -9.48
C ASN A 25 -2.45 -2.81 -10.57
N GLY A 26 -1.22 -3.20 -10.24
CA GLY A 26 -0.28 -3.86 -11.15
C GLY A 26 0.92 -3.00 -11.52
N LEU A 27 1.61 -3.37 -12.60
CA LEU A 27 2.74 -2.61 -13.15
C LEU A 27 2.23 -1.31 -13.82
N GLU A 28 2.60 -0.16 -13.27
CA GLU A 28 2.20 1.17 -13.77
C GLU A 28 3.23 1.79 -14.72
N VAL A 29 4.52 1.57 -14.46
CA VAL A 29 5.63 2.10 -15.26
C VAL A 29 6.67 1.00 -15.43
N GLU A 30 7.02 0.69 -16.68
CA GLU A 30 8.10 -0.25 -17.00
C GLU A 30 9.47 0.32 -16.61
N GLY A 31 10.43 -0.57 -16.39
CA GLY A 31 11.82 -0.23 -16.12
C GLY A 31 12.70 -1.42 -16.48
N LYS A 32 13.75 -1.62 -15.68
CA LYS A 32 14.73 -2.65 -15.94
C LYS A 32 14.14 -4.06 -16.00
N GLU A 33 14.58 -4.85 -16.97
CA GLU A 33 14.13 -6.23 -17.14
C GLU A 33 14.63 -7.16 -16.02
N GLU A 34 15.91 -7.05 -15.62
CA GLU A 34 16.48 -7.85 -14.53
C GLU A 34 16.44 -7.08 -13.20
N ILE A 35 15.60 -7.55 -12.27
CA ILE A 35 15.43 -6.95 -10.95
C ILE A 35 16.39 -7.58 -9.94
N LYS A 36 17.22 -6.74 -9.32
CA LYS A 36 18.18 -7.11 -8.25
C LYS A 36 17.80 -6.51 -6.91
N LYS A 37 17.09 -5.37 -6.91
CA LYS A 37 16.67 -4.69 -5.69
C LYS A 37 15.24 -4.16 -5.80
N ILE A 38 14.41 -4.59 -4.86
CA ILE A 38 13.05 -4.12 -4.69
C ILE A 38 13.00 -3.15 -3.51
N GLY A 39 12.27 -2.05 -3.69
CA GLY A 39 11.96 -1.08 -2.65
C GLY A 39 10.46 -1.05 -2.40
N PHE A 40 10.08 -0.62 -1.19
CA PHE A 40 8.69 -0.44 -0.80
C PHE A 40 8.47 1.00 -0.34
N SER A 41 7.36 1.60 -0.73
CA SER A 41 6.89 2.89 -0.21
C SER A 41 5.37 2.89 -0.06
N VAL A 42 4.84 3.85 0.69
CA VAL A 42 3.38 4.04 0.76
C VAL A 42 2.88 4.73 -0.51
N ASP A 43 3.54 5.81 -0.95
CA ASP A 43 3.06 6.68 -2.02
C ASP A 43 3.99 6.75 -3.24
N ALA A 44 3.39 6.77 -4.44
CA ALA A 44 4.02 7.10 -5.72
C ALA A 44 4.34 8.60 -5.87
N CYS A 45 5.12 9.17 -4.94
CA CYS A 45 5.54 10.57 -4.96
C CYS A 45 6.99 10.74 -5.44
N LEU A 46 7.35 11.97 -5.85
CA LEU A 46 8.70 12.25 -6.36
C LEU A 46 9.80 11.98 -5.32
N GLU A 47 9.52 12.19 -4.03
CA GLU A 47 10.46 11.89 -2.95
C GLU A 47 10.74 10.38 -2.85
N SER A 48 9.70 9.53 -2.93
CA SER A 48 9.85 8.07 -3.01
C SER A 48 10.76 7.67 -4.16
N PHE A 49 10.60 8.29 -5.33
CA PHE A 49 11.39 7.96 -6.53
C PHE A 49 12.84 8.41 -6.39
N GLN A 50 13.08 9.63 -5.91
CA GLN A 50 14.43 10.11 -5.62
C GLN A 50 15.14 9.21 -4.60
N LYS A 51 14.42 8.74 -3.58
CA LYS A 51 14.97 7.79 -2.62
C LYS A 51 15.28 6.45 -3.27
N ALA A 52 14.38 5.92 -4.11
CA ALA A 52 14.57 4.67 -4.86
C ALA A 52 15.85 4.72 -5.71
N VAL A 53 16.09 5.84 -6.42
CA VAL A 53 17.34 6.08 -7.16
C VAL A 53 18.54 6.07 -6.22
N SER A 54 18.48 6.81 -5.11
CA SER A 54 19.62 6.91 -4.17
C SER A 54 20.04 5.56 -3.59
N VAL A 55 19.10 4.62 -3.46
CA VAL A 55 19.37 3.27 -2.95
C VAL A 55 19.56 2.23 -4.06
N LYS A 56 19.57 2.64 -5.34
CA LYS A 56 19.71 1.76 -6.52
C LYS A 56 18.62 0.69 -6.59
N CYS A 57 17.38 1.10 -6.39
CA CYS A 57 16.20 0.28 -6.56
C CYS A 57 15.96 0.01 -8.05
N ASP A 58 15.64 -1.22 -8.44
CA ASP A 58 15.24 -1.56 -9.82
C ASP A 58 13.70 -1.60 -9.95
N LEU A 59 12.99 -2.02 -8.90
CA LEU A 59 11.52 -2.05 -8.83
C LEU A 59 11.03 -1.43 -7.53
N LEU A 60 10.17 -0.41 -7.61
CA LEU A 60 9.49 0.17 -6.47
C LEU A 60 8.05 -0.35 -6.40
N ILE A 61 7.70 -0.97 -5.28
CA ILE A 61 6.33 -1.40 -4.97
C ILE A 61 5.69 -0.35 -4.05
N VAL A 62 4.51 0.14 -4.42
CA VAL A 62 3.77 1.18 -3.67
C VAL A 62 2.36 0.74 -3.33
N HIS A 63 1.82 1.29 -2.24
CA HIS A 63 0.42 1.09 -1.90
C HIS A 63 -0.50 2.02 -2.69
N HIS A 64 -0.21 3.32 -2.69
CA HIS A 64 -0.90 4.32 -3.48
C HIS A 64 -0.16 4.55 -4.80
N GLY A 65 -0.72 3.99 -5.89
CA GLY A 65 -0.22 4.15 -7.25
C GLY A 65 -0.34 5.57 -7.80
N MET A 66 0.20 5.76 -9.00
CA MET A 66 0.15 7.02 -9.73
C MET A 66 -1.21 7.24 -10.40
N PHE A 67 -1.91 6.16 -10.79
CA PHE A 67 -3.11 6.24 -11.63
C PHE A 67 -4.38 5.78 -10.90
N TRP A 68 -5.40 6.65 -10.91
CA TRP A 68 -6.68 6.45 -10.20
C TRP A 68 -7.84 6.69 -11.17
N GLY A 69 -8.35 5.62 -11.79
CA GLY A 69 -9.18 5.69 -12.98
C GLY A 69 -8.33 5.62 -14.25
N ASP A 70 -8.80 6.15 -15.37
CA ASP A 70 -8.10 6.03 -16.64
C ASP A 70 -6.78 6.81 -16.68
N ILE A 71 -5.88 6.39 -17.57
CA ILE A 71 -4.61 7.10 -17.79
C ILE A 71 -4.92 8.33 -18.63
N GLU A 72 -4.86 9.49 -18.00
CA GLU A 72 -5.03 10.80 -18.63
C GLU A 72 -3.71 11.30 -19.27
N TYR A 73 -3.75 12.50 -19.86
CA TYR A 73 -2.56 13.15 -20.41
C TYR A 73 -1.40 13.22 -19.40
N VAL A 74 -0.20 12.86 -19.84
CA VAL A 74 1.02 12.91 -19.02
C VAL A 74 1.62 14.31 -19.08
N THR A 75 1.10 15.23 -18.27
CA THR A 75 1.60 16.62 -18.12
C THR A 75 1.99 16.91 -16.66
N ASP A 76 2.60 18.08 -16.45
CA ASP A 76 2.90 18.63 -15.11
C ASP A 76 3.59 17.62 -14.18
N ILE A 77 3.01 17.40 -12.99
CA ILE A 77 3.59 16.52 -11.97
C ILE A 77 3.65 15.06 -12.42
N THR A 78 2.68 14.61 -13.22
CA THR A 78 2.65 13.24 -13.77
C THR A 78 3.80 13.06 -14.74
N TYR A 79 4.04 14.04 -15.61
CA TYR A 79 5.21 14.04 -16.51
C TYR A 79 6.52 13.97 -15.73
N GLU A 80 6.72 14.83 -14.73
CA GLU A 80 7.96 14.83 -13.96
C GLU A 80 8.20 13.49 -13.23
N ARG A 81 7.13 12.88 -12.70
CA ARG A 81 7.17 11.57 -12.04
C ARG A 81 7.52 10.43 -13.00
N VAL A 82 6.79 10.32 -14.12
CA VAL A 82 7.03 9.28 -15.14
C VAL A 82 8.43 9.43 -15.73
N LYS A 83 8.82 10.65 -16.11
CA LYS A 83 10.16 10.95 -16.61
C LYS A 83 11.25 10.55 -15.62
N HIS A 84 11.04 10.79 -14.33
CA HIS A 84 12.02 10.43 -13.31
C HIS A 84 12.24 8.91 -13.23
N LEU A 85 11.16 8.12 -13.26
CA LEU A 85 11.24 6.67 -13.24
C LEU A 85 11.92 6.12 -14.51
N ILE A 86 11.46 6.55 -15.69
CA ILE A 86 12.02 6.12 -16.98
C ILE A 86 13.50 6.47 -17.10
N LYS A 87 13.89 7.70 -16.74
CA LYS A 87 15.30 8.15 -16.84
C LYS A 87 16.25 7.31 -15.97
N ASN A 88 15.75 6.72 -14.88
CA ASN A 88 16.54 5.93 -13.96
C ASN A 88 16.29 4.42 -14.09
N ASP A 89 15.51 4.00 -15.09
CA ASP A 89 15.19 2.59 -15.36
C ASP A 89 14.54 1.85 -14.18
N ILE A 90 13.68 2.56 -13.42
CA ILE A 90 12.99 2.03 -12.24
C ILE A 90 11.55 1.67 -12.60
N ALA A 91 11.19 0.40 -12.43
CA ALA A 91 9.82 -0.06 -12.57
C ALA A 91 8.97 0.37 -11.35
N LEU A 92 7.68 0.63 -11.57
CA LEU A 92 6.71 0.98 -10.52
C LEU A 92 5.55 -0.01 -10.55
N TYR A 93 5.30 -0.67 -9.42
CA TYR A 93 4.16 -1.57 -9.24
C TYR A 93 3.28 -1.07 -8.09
N ALA A 94 1.97 -1.00 -8.29
CA ALA A 94 1.00 -0.53 -7.31
C ALA A 94 0.10 -1.67 -6.80
N ALA A 95 -0.10 -1.74 -5.48
CA ALA A 95 -1.07 -2.63 -4.84
C ALA A 95 -1.80 -1.91 -3.70
N HIS A 96 -3.01 -1.46 -4.01
CA HIS A 96 -3.88 -0.69 -3.14
C HIS A 96 -4.87 -1.61 -2.39
N LEU A 97 -6.16 -1.63 -2.75
CA LEU A 97 -7.15 -2.48 -2.07
C LEU A 97 -6.81 -3.97 -2.05
N PRO A 98 -6.23 -4.56 -3.12
CA PRO A 98 -5.76 -5.95 -3.08
C PRO A 98 -4.80 -6.21 -1.93
N LEU A 99 -3.89 -5.27 -1.66
CA LEU A 99 -2.98 -5.38 -0.52
C LEU A 99 -3.71 -5.16 0.80
N ASP A 100 -4.61 -4.19 0.93
CA ASP A 100 -5.30 -3.94 2.21
C ASP A 100 -6.06 -5.16 2.75
N ILE A 101 -6.69 -5.91 1.85
CA ILE A 101 -7.56 -7.03 2.20
C ILE A 101 -6.88 -8.39 2.14
N HIS A 102 -5.63 -8.47 1.69
CA HIS A 102 -4.94 -9.74 1.51
C HIS A 102 -4.86 -10.51 2.84
N PRO A 103 -5.28 -11.80 2.88
CA PRO A 103 -5.45 -12.55 4.14
C PRO A 103 -4.13 -12.80 4.88
N GLU A 104 -3.02 -12.87 4.15
CA GLU A 104 -1.70 -13.12 4.75
C GLU A 104 -0.90 -11.85 5.00
N VAL A 105 -0.61 -11.07 3.95
CA VAL A 105 0.28 -9.90 3.97
C VAL A 105 -0.42 -8.55 4.08
N GLY A 106 -1.75 -8.51 4.14
CA GLY A 106 -2.48 -7.26 4.00
C GLY A 106 -2.39 -6.33 5.20
N ASN A 107 -2.53 -5.02 4.95
CA ASN A 107 -2.37 -3.98 5.97
C ASN A 107 -3.27 -4.23 7.19
N ASN A 108 -4.52 -4.60 6.95
CA ASN A 108 -5.50 -4.88 8.00
C ASN A 108 -5.08 -6.08 8.87
N VAL A 109 -4.77 -7.23 8.25
CA VAL A 109 -4.42 -8.45 8.97
C VAL A 109 -3.08 -8.33 9.69
N GLN A 110 -2.11 -7.61 9.11
CA GLN A 110 -0.81 -7.35 9.72
C GLN A 110 -0.95 -6.45 10.94
N LEU A 111 -1.80 -5.41 10.87
CA LEU A 111 -2.10 -4.57 12.02
C LEU A 111 -2.78 -5.35 13.15
N ALA A 112 -3.76 -6.20 12.83
CA ALA A 112 -4.43 -7.05 13.81
C ALA A 112 -3.45 -8.01 14.51
N LYS A 113 -2.58 -8.69 13.74
CA LYS A 113 -1.52 -9.57 14.26
C LYS A 113 -0.56 -8.80 15.18
N LEU A 114 -0.09 -7.64 14.75
CA LEU A 114 0.86 -6.82 15.51
C LEU A 114 0.28 -6.35 16.85
N LEU A 115 -1.02 -6.06 16.89
CA LEU A 115 -1.73 -5.64 18.10
C LEU A 115 -2.27 -6.81 18.94
N ASN A 116 -2.04 -8.06 18.52
CA ASN A 116 -2.58 -9.28 19.11
C ASN A 116 -4.10 -9.21 19.26
N LEU A 117 -4.78 -8.92 18.15
CA LEU A 117 -6.23 -8.82 18.06
C LEU A 117 -6.81 -9.99 17.27
N GLU A 118 -7.95 -10.51 17.75
CA GLU A 118 -8.67 -11.60 17.11
C GLU A 118 -9.66 -11.04 16.07
N ILE A 119 -9.49 -11.39 14.80
CA ILE A 119 -10.39 -10.98 13.72
C ILE A 119 -11.70 -11.77 13.83
N GLN A 120 -12.83 -11.08 13.88
CA GLN A 120 -14.16 -11.67 14.02
C GLN A 120 -15.00 -11.58 12.75
N ASN A 121 -14.84 -10.50 11.98
CA ASN A 121 -15.67 -10.23 10.81
C ASN A 121 -15.00 -9.21 9.87
N THR A 122 -15.64 -8.92 8.75
CA THR A 122 -15.29 -7.83 7.82
C THR A 122 -16.39 -6.76 7.80
N PHE A 123 -16.05 -5.56 7.30
CA PHE A 123 -17.01 -4.45 7.17
C PHE A 123 -16.57 -3.44 6.09
N CYS A 124 -17.38 -2.39 5.91
CA CYS A 124 -17.14 -1.31 4.93
C CYS A 124 -17.15 -1.84 3.48
N LYS A 125 -18.36 -2.10 2.96
CA LYS A 125 -18.52 -2.59 1.60
C LYS A 125 -18.12 -1.52 0.58
N TYR A 126 -17.12 -1.83 -0.23
CA TYR A 126 -16.74 -1.06 -1.41
C TYR A 126 -16.89 -1.94 -2.64
N ARG A 127 -17.82 -1.56 -3.53
CA ARG A 127 -18.18 -2.34 -4.72
C ARG A 127 -18.56 -3.79 -4.36
N ASN A 128 -17.70 -4.76 -4.70
CA ASN A 128 -17.93 -6.19 -4.51
C ASN A 128 -17.22 -6.79 -3.28
N ILE A 129 -16.47 -6.00 -2.51
CA ILE A 129 -15.66 -6.48 -1.38
C ILE A 129 -15.94 -5.69 -0.09
N ASP A 130 -15.62 -6.27 1.06
CA ASP A 130 -15.45 -5.54 2.32
C ASP A 130 -13.97 -5.18 2.50
N VAL A 131 -13.67 -3.90 2.77
CA VAL A 131 -12.28 -3.43 2.87
C VAL A 131 -11.75 -3.35 4.30
N GLY A 132 -12.63 -3.45 5.30
CA GLY A 132 -12.27 -3.35 6.71
C GLY A 132 -12.42 -4.68 7.45
N ILE A 133 -11.69 -4.81 8.55
CA ILE A 133 -11.84 -5.94 9.50
C ILE A 133 -12.38 -5.46 10.85
N ILE A 134 -13.19 -6.30 11.48
CA ILE A 134 -13.66 -6.12 12.85
C ILE A 134 -12.85 -7.06 13.74
N CYS A 135 -12.15 -6.48 14.71
CA CYS A 135 -11.42 -7.23 15.71
C CYS A 135 -12.09 -7.17 17.08
N LYS A 136 -12.01 -8.27 17.82
CA LYS A 136 -12.36 -8.29 19.25
C LYS A 136 -11.22 -7.70 20.07
N ASN A 137 -11.57 -6.82 21.01
CA ASN A 137 -10.64 -6.25 21.96
C ASN A 137 -11.27 -6.21 23.35
N ASP A 138 -10.69 -6.97 24.29
CA ASP A 138 -11.20 -7.09 25.67
C ASP A 138 -10.54 -6.08 26.65
N THR A 139 -9.67 -5.19 26.16
CA THR A 139 -9.01 -4.15 26.97
C THR A 139 -9.67 -2.79 26.80
N ASP A 140 -9.41 -1.87 27.72
CA ASP A 140 -9.80 -0.47 27.55
C ASP A 140 -9.01 0.23 26.42
N PHE A 141 -9.43 1.45 26.11
CA PHE A 141 -8.82 2.29 25.08
C PHE A 141 -7.35 2.64 25.36
N ASN A 142 -6.98 2.91 26.62
CA ASN A 142 -5.63 3.33 26.96
C ASN A 142 -4.64 2.18 26.79
N ASP A 143 -5.04 0.96 27.11
CA ASP A 143 -4.20 -0.22 26.92
C ASP A 143 -4.09 -0.63 25.44
N LEU A 144 -5.16 -0.46 24.66
CA LEU A 144 -5.06 -0.57 23.19
C LEU A 144 -4.11 0.50 22.61
N LEU A 145 -4.24 1.75 23.06
CA LEU A 145 -3.39 2.84 22.62
C LEU A 145 -1.91 2.59 22.95
N LYS A 146 -1.59 2.11 24.16
CA LYS A 146 -0.22 1.74 24.52
C LYS A 146 0.35 0.66 23.60
N ARG A 147 -0.46 -0.35 23.24
CA ARG A 147 -0.04 -1.38 22.26
C ARG A 147 0.26 -0.75 20.90
N ILE A 148 -0.61 0.12 20.39
CA ILE A 148 -0.37 0.84 19.13
C ILE A 148 0.91 1.68 19.23
N GLN A 149 1.08 2.44 20.31
CA GLN A 149 2.22 3.36 20.49
C GLN A 149 3.56 2.64 20.71
N LYS A 150 3.55 1.37 21.11
CA LYS A 150 4.75 0.53 21.15
C LYS A 150 5.31 0.27 19.75
N HIS A 151 4.45 0.22 18.75
CA HIS A 151 4.82 -0.09 17.36
C HIS A 151 4.89 1.15 16.46
N PHE A 152 4.08 2.16 16.75
CA PHE A 152 3.95 3.34 15.90
C PHE A 152 4.03 4.64 16.72
N PRO A 153 4.79 5.64 16.28
CA PRO A 153 4.87 6.95 16.96
C PRO A 153 3.64 7.80 16.64
N VAL A 154 2.44 7.32 17.01
CA VAL A 154 1.17 7.94 16.63
C VAL A 154 0.59 8.81 17.73
N LYS A 155 -0.08 9.85 17.26
CA LYS A 155 -1.00 10.69 18.02
C LYS A 155 -2.43 10.24 17.75
N TYR A 156 -3.39 10.66 18.58
CA TYR A 156 -4.77 10.14 18.45
C TYR A 156 -5.84 11.20 18.72
N MET A 157 -7.00 10.95 18.11
CA MET A 157 -8.24 11.66 18.37
C MET A 157 -9.33 10.65 18.67
N LYS A 158 -10.03 10.80 19.80
CA LYS A 158 -11.11 9.91 20.26
C LYS A 158 -12.45 10.62 20.18
N PHE A 159 -13.44 10.00 19.54
CA PHE A 159 -14.80 10.51 19.39
C PHE A 159 -15.78 9.81 20.36
N ASN A 160 -16.92 10.46 20.67
CA ASN A 160 -18.00 10.02 21.58
C ASN A 160 -17.71 9.95 23.10
N ASN A 161 -16.82 10.84 23.57
CA ASN A 161 -16.93 11.70 24.79
C ASN A 161 -15.52 12.16 25.20
N VAL A 162 -15.21 13.40 24.81
CA VAL A 162 -13.96 13.79 24.14
C VAL A 162 -12.74 13.93 25.07
N SER A 163 -11.63 13.31 24.67
CA SER A 163 -10.28 13.82 24.96
C SER A 163 -9.32 13.50 23.81
N LYS A 164 -8.42 14.47 23.57
CA LYS A 164 -7.63 14.71 22.35
C LYS A 164 -6.15 14.79 22.73
N LYS A 165 -5.23 14.21 21.95
CA LYS A 165 -3.87 14.77 21.88
C LYS A 165 -3.35 14.73 20.44
N VAL A 166 -3.33 15.94 19.86
CA VAL A 166 -2.98 16.33 18.47
C VAL A 166 -1.49 16.35 18.24
#